data_AF-A0A0R2D1Q8-F1
#
_entry.id   AF-A0A0R2D1Q8-F1
#
_cell.length_a   1.000
_cell.length_b   1.000
_cell.length_c   1.000
_cell.angle_alpha   90.00
_cell.angle_beta   90.00
_cell.angle_gamma   90.00
#
_symmetry.space_group_name_H-M   'P 1'
#
loop_
_entity.id
_entity.type
_entity.pdbx_description
1 polymer ?
#
loop_
_entity_poly.entity_id
_entity_poly.type
_entity_poly.pdbx_seq_one_letter_code
_entity_poly.pdbx_strand_id
1 'polypeptide(L)'
;MSLIAIIIDFITLGFYFLQLKVLTHSIFIVGIIIQAVAVLFLLSLVISYKGQRKSKFWNDGYHPYTFKYGIIVVSFVLNGIMLFLYVLNLTGNDIVFSGF
;
A
#
# COMPACT_ATOMS: atom_id res chain seq x y z
N MET A 1 0.48 5.14 15.12
CA MET A 1 1.14 5.35 13.82
C MET A 1 1.10 4.10 12.95
N SER A 2 1.42 2.90 13.46
CA SER A 2 1.26 1.65 12.71
C SER A 2 -0.21 1.21 12.50
N LEU A 3 -1.09 1.44 13.48
CA LEU A 3 -2.53 1.13 13.37
C LEU A 3 -3.21 1.86 12.20
N ILE A 4 -2.81 3.10 11.90
CA ILE A 4 -3.38 3.88 10.79
C ILE A 4 -3.01 3.26 9.44
N ALA A 5 -1.77 2.77 9.29
CA ALA A 5 -1.35 2.07 8.08
C ALA A 5 -2.18 0.80 7.85
N ILE A 6 -2.42 0.01 8.91
CA ILE A 6 -3.26 -1.19 8.84
C ILE A 6 -4.70 -0.84 8.44
N ILE A 7 -5.28 0.23 9.00
CA ILE A 7 -6.64 0.67 8.64
C ILE A 7 -6.70 1.06 7.16
N ILE A 8 -5.69 1.77 6.65
CA ILE A 8 -5.61 2.15 5.24
C ILE A 8 -5.53 0.91 4.36
N ASP A 9 -4.72 -0.08 4.74
CA ASP A 9 -4.63 -1.35 4.02
C ASP A 9 -5.98 -2.06 3.95
N PHE A 10 -6.75 -2.09 5.04
CA PHE A 10 -8.10 -2.67 5.02
C PHE A 10 -9.06 -1.90 4.11
N ILE A 11 -8.95 -0.57 4.05
CA ILE A 11 -9.77 0.26 3.17
C ILE A 11 -9.42 0.00 1.69
N THR A 12 -8.13 -0.05 1.34
CA THR A 12 -7.71 -0.32 -0.04
C THR A 12 -8.11 -1.72 -0.48
N LEU A 13 -8.00 -2.70 0.40
CA LEU A 13 -8.45 -4.08 0.16
C LEU A 13 -9.98 -4.15 -0.06
N GLY A 14 -10.75 -3.40 0.75
CA GLY A 14 -12.20 -3.29 0.57
C GLY A 14 -12.59 -2.68 -0.77
N PHE A 15 -11.90 -1.63 -1.20
CA PHE A 15 -12.12 -1.00 -2.51
C PHE A 15 -11.77 -1.95 -3.66
N TYR A 16 -10.66 -2.68 -3.56
CA TYR A 16 -10.31 -3.71 -4.55
C TYR A 16 -11.42 -4.76 -4.71
N PHE A 17 -11.99 -5.25 -3.61
CA PHE A 17 -13.11 -6.20 -3.66
C PHE A 17 -14.38 -5.63 -4.30
N LEU A 18 -14.66 -4.33 -4.12
CA LEU A 18 -15.77 -3.67 -4.81
C LEU A 18 -15.52 -3.60 -6.32
N GLN A 19 -14.29 -3.30 -6.74
CA GLN A 19 -13.93 -3.26 -8.16
C GLN A 19 -14.00 -4.62 -8.83
N LEU A 20 -13.65 -5.71 -8.13
CA LEU A 20 -13.81 -7.07 -8.64
C LEU A 20 -15.28 -7.42 -8.94
N LYS A 21 -16.25 -6.84 -8.21
CA LYS A 21 -17.68 -7.15 -8.40
C LYS A 21 -18.37 -6.22 -9.40
N VAL A 22 -17.89 -5.00 -9.55
CA VAL A 22 -18.50 -3.98 -10.42
C VAL A 22 -17.40 -3.32 -11.24
N LEU A 23 -16.83 -4.09 -12.18
CA LEU A 23 -15.74 -3.62 -13.03
C LEU A 23 -16.27 -2.76 -14.18
N THR A 24 -16.57 -1.50 -13.87
CA THR A 24 -16.87 -0.46 -14.88
C THR A 24 -15.66 0.45 -15.04
N HIS A 25 -15.42 0.97 -16.24
CA HIS A 25 -14.30 1.89 -16.51
C HIS A 25 -14.22 3.08 -15.53
N SER A 26 -15.38 3.66 -15.16
CA SER A 26 -15.46 4.73 -14.16
C SER A 26 -15.02 4.29 -12.75
N ILE A 27 -15.40 3.09 -12.35
CA ILE A 27 -15.06 2.52 -11.03
C ILE A 27 -13.58 2.14 -10.97
N PHE A 28 -13.02 1.67 -12.09
CA PHE A 28 -11.59 1.42 -12.23
C PHE A 28 -10.77 2.71 -12.01
N ILE A 29 -11.12 3.80 -12.71
CA ILE A 29 -10.44 5.11 -12.54
C ILE A 29 -10.54 5.60 -11.09
N VAL A 30 -11.71 5.49 -10.47
CA VAL A 30 -11.91 5.89 -9.06
C VAL A 30 -11.00 5.11 -8.12
N GLY A 31 -10.91 3.78 -8.28
CA GLY A 31 -10.03 3.00 -7.40
C GLY A 31 -8.54 3.25 -7.65
N ILE A 32 -8.11 3.57 -8.88
CA ILE A 32 -6.73 4.03 -9.13
C ILE A 32 -6.43 5.30 -8.34
N ILE A 33 -7.33 6.28 -8.38
CA ILE A 33 -7.15 7.55 -7.66
C ILE A 33 -7.06 7.28 -6.15
N ILE A 34 -7.94 6.44 -5.61
CA ILE A 34 -7.94 6.08 -4.18
C ILE A 34 -6.65 5.35 -3.81
N GLN A 35 -6.20 4.40 -4.63
CA GLN A 35 -4.95 3.66 -4.41
C GLN A 35 -3.75 4.61 -4.43
N ALA A 36 -3.71 5.56 -5.37
CA ALA A 36 -2.66 6.58 -5.45
C ALA A 36 -2.62 7.48 -4.21
N VAL A 37 -3.78 7.95 -3.75
CA VAL A 37 -3.89 8.75 -2.53
C VAL A 37 -3.44 7.94 -1.31
N ALA A 38 -3.82 6.67 -1.21
CA ALA A 38 -3.41 5.79 -0.12
C ALA A 38 -1.89 5.56 -0.10
N VAL A 39 -1.27 5.30 -1.26
CA VAL A 39 0.19 5.14 -1.39
C VAL A 39 0.93 6.42 -1.01
N LEU A 40 0.47 7.59 -1.45
CA LEU A 40 1.06 8.87 -1.09
C LEU A 40 0.93 9.17 0.41
N PHE A 41 -0.19 8.81 1.02
CA PHE A 41 -0.39 8.96 2.45
C PHE A 41 0.55 8.03 3.23
N LEU A 42 0.68 6.76 2.82
CA LEU A 42 1.64 5.82 3.40
C LEU A 42 3.09 6.30 3.22
N LEU A 43 3.45 6.86 2.07
CA LEU A 43 4.77 7.47 1.83
C LEU A 43 5.04 8.61 2.82
N SER A 44 4.06 9.51 3.01
CA SER A 44 4.15 10.59 3.98
C SER A 44 4.35 10.06 5.40
N LEU A 45 3.65 8.99 5.77
CA LEU A 45 3.85 8.31 7.07
C LEU A 45 5.25 7.68 7.19
N VAL A 46 5.79 7.09 6.12
CA VAL A 46 7.15 6.54 6.10
C VAL A 46 8.20 7.63 6.34
N ILE A 47 8.06 8.79 5.66
CA ILE A 47 9.02 9.91 5.75
C ILE A 47 8.87 10.64 7.09
N SER A 48 7.64 10.89 7.52
CA SER A 48 7.30 11.67 8.72
C SER A 48 7.43 10.86 10.01
N TYR A 49 7.75 9.57 9.94
CA TYR A 49 7.97 8.74 11.13
C TYR A 49 9.17 9.25 11.95
N LYS A 50 8.87 9.93 13.06
CA LYS A 50 9.84 10.50 14.03
C LYS A 50 10.27 9.51 15.14
N GLY A 51 9.75 8.28 15.16
CA GLY A 51 10.13 7.26 16.14
C GLY A 51 11.50 6.62 15.89
N GLN A 52 12.00 5.80 16.82
CA GLN A 52 13.24 5.04 16.63
C GLN A 52 13.10 4.09 15.42
N ARG A 53 13.74 4.45 14.31
CA ARG A 53 13.72 3.70 13.03
C ARG A 53 14.54 2.40 13.09
N LYS A 54 15.50 2.32 14.02
CA LYS A 54 16.36 1.17 14.26
C LYS A 54 16.27 0.77 15.73
N SER A 55 16.18 -0.53 16.01
CA SER A 55 16.20 -1.04 17.38
C SER A 55 17.53 -0.68 18.06
N LYS A 56 17.50 -0.07 19.25
CA LYS A 56 18.69 0.34 20.01
C LYS A 56 19.41 -0.82 20.71
N PHE A 57 18.84 -2.03 20.65
CA PHE A 57 19.24 -3.19 21.47
C PHE A 57 20.11 -4.23 20.74
N TRP A 58 20.59 -3.96 19.52
CA TRP A 58 21.36 -4.95 18.74
C TRP A 58 22.72 -4.35 18.34
N ASN A 59 23.80 -5.04 18.73
CA ASN A 59 25.17 -4.53 18.63
C ASN A 59 25.97 -5.09 17.45
N ASP A 60 25.34 -5.84 16.52
CA ASP A 60 26.02 -6.45 15.37
C ASP A 60 25.26 -6.27 14.05
N GLY A 61 25.91 -5.66 13.05
CA GLY A 61 25.55 -5.69 11.62
C GLY A 61 24.15 -5.19 11.22
N TYR A 62 23.14 -6.07 11.32
CA TYR A 62 21.82 -5.90 10.70
C TYR A 62 20.77 -5.41 11.70
N HIS A 63 20.56 -4.10 11.81
CA HIS A 63 19.53 -3.58 12.71
C HIS A 63 18.13 -3.83 12.12
N PRO A 64 17.29 -4.72 12.69
CA PRO A 64 15.92 -4.86 12.22
C PRO A 64 15.17 -3.55 12.44
N TYR A 65 14.31 -3.20 11.47
CA TYR A 65 13.34 -2.14 11.66
C TYR A 65 12.51 -2.43 12.91
N THR A 66 12.21 -1.43 13.72
CA THR A 66 11.26 -1.59 14.83
C THR A 66 9.96 -2.14 14.28
N PHE A 67 9.35 -3.10 14.98
CA PHE A 67 8.13 -3.82 14.53
C PHE A 67 7.05 -2.87 13.99
N LYS A 68 6.92 -1.68 14.59
CA LYS A 68 5.98 -0.62 14.20
C LYS A 68 6.34 0.06 12.86
N TYR A 69 7.62 0.29 12.58
CA TYR A 69 8.07 0.88 11.31
C TYR A 69 8.08 -0.16 10.19
N GLY A 70 8.44 -1.41 10.50
CA GLY A 70 8.37 -2.53 9.56
C GLY A 70 6.96 -2.71 8.97
N ILE A 71 5.92 -2.66 9.81
CA ILE A 71 4.53 -2.72 9.34
C ILE A 71 4.23 -1.60 8.33
N ILE A 72 4.60 -0.36 8.62
CA ILE A 72 4.34 0.80 7.73
C ILE A 72 5.07 0.63 6.39
N VAL A 73 6.31 0.14 6.41
CA VAL A 73 7.08 -0.11 5.18
C VAL A 73 6.46 -1.23 4.35
N VAL A 74 6.06 -2.35 4.98
CA VAL A 74 5.41 -3.46 4.28
C VAL A 74 4.07 -3.00 3.68
N SER A 75 3.25 -2.26 4.42
CA SER A 75 2.02 -1.65 3.91
C SER A 75 2.28 -0.76 2.69
N PHE A 76 3.30 0.10 2.76
CA PHE A 76 3.69 0.95 1.63
C PHE A 76 4.12 0.14 0.40
N VAL A 77 4.96 -0.89 0.60
CA VAL A 77 5.44 -1.73 -0.50
C VAL A 77 4.28 -2.48 -1.15
N LEU A 78 3.39 -3.11 -0.37
CA LEU A 78 2.25 -3.85 -0.91
C LEU A 78 1.28 -2.95 -1.68
N ASN A 79 0.92 -1.79 -1.12
CA ASN A 79 0.05 -0.85 -1.83
C ASN A 79 0.73 -0.25 -3.06
N GLY A 80 2.05 -0.03 -3.02
CA GLY A 80 2.85 0.42 -4.16
C GLY A 80 2.89 -0.60 -5.29
N ILE A 81 3.07 -1.88 -4.97
CA ILE A 81 2.96 -2.98 -5.94
C ILE A 81 1.57 -3.02 -6.56
N MET A 82 0.51 -2.90 -5.74
CA MET A 82 -0.86 -2.83 -6.26
C MET A 82 -1.04 -1.65 -7.22
N LEU A 83 -0.58 -0.44 -6.86
CA LEU A 83 -0.65 0.72 -7.75
C LEU A 83 0.08 0.49 -9.07
N PHE A 84 1.27 -0.11 -9.01
CA PHE A 84 2.03 -0.48 -10.22
C PHE A 84 1.23 -1.44 -11.11
N LEU A 85 0.57 -2.42 -10.51
CA LEU A 85 -0.32 -3.34 -11.20
C LEU A 85 -1.54 -2.63 -11.83
N TYR A 86 -2.14 -1.64 -11.16
CA TYR A 86 -3.18 -0.79 -11.76
C TYR A 86 -2.68 -0.01 -12.98
N VAL A 87 -1.45 0.50 -12.95
CA VAL A 87 -0.83 1.19 -14.09
C VAL A 87 -0.60 0.22 -15.26
N LEU A 88 -0.16 -1.01 -14.99
CA LEU A 88 -0.05 -2.03 -16.02
C LEU A 88 -1.39 -2.35 -16.68
N ASN A 89 -2.47 -2.39 -15.89
CA ASN A 89 -3.83 -2.56 -16.39
C ASN A 89 -4.26 -1.39 -17.32
N LEU A 90 -3.85 -0.15 -17.02
CA LEU A 90 -4.05 0.98 -17.93
C LEU A 90 -3.29 0.85 -19.25
N THR A 91 -2.11 0.23 -19.24
CA THR A 91 -1.30 -0.02 -20.45
C THR A 91 -1.78 -1.23 -21.28
N GLY A 92 -2.89 -1.86 -20.90
CA GLY A 92 -3.48 -3.00 -21.60
C GLY A 92 -2.99 -4.37 -21.13
N ASN A 93 -2.31 -4.45 -19.99
CA ASN A 93 -1.96 -5.71 -19.34
C ASN A 93 -2.95 -6.00 -18.21
N ASP A 94 -3.94 -6.85 -18.48
CA ASP A 94 -5.07 -7.10 -17.57
C ASP A 94 -4.70 -7.95 -16.33
N ILE A 95 -3.44 -8.00 -15.91
CA ILE A 95 -2.92 -8.91 -14.87
C ILE A 95 -3.74 -8.84 -13.56
N VAL A 96 -4.31 -7.68 -13.25
CA VAL A 96 -5.08 -7.43 -12.02
C VAL A 96 -6.51 -7.95 -12.09
N PHE A 97 -7.13 -7.86 -13.27
CA PHE A 97 -8.55 -8.15 -13.46
C PHE A 97 -8.81 -9.31 -14.44
N SER A 98 -7.76 -9.93 -15.01
CA SER A 98 -7.84 -10.95 -16.07
C SER A 98 -8.60 -12.23 -15.72
N GLY A 99 -8.92 -12.44 -14.44
CA GLY A 99 -9.63 -13.62 -13.96
C GLY A 99 -11.13 -13.44 -13.69
N PHE A 100 -11.71 -12.27 -13.99
CA PHE A 100 -13.11 -11.95 -13.67
C PHE A 100 -13.85 -11.30 -14.85
#